data_AF-A0A8T8SHI7-F1
#
_entry.id   AF-A0A8T8SHI7-F1
#
_cell.length_a   1.000
_cell.length_b   1.000
_cell.length_c   1.000
_cell.angle_alpha   90.00
_cell.angle_beta   90.00
_cell.angle_gamma   90.00
#
_symmetry.space_group_name_H-M   'P 1'
#
loop_
_entity.id
_entity.type
_entity.pdbx_description
1 polymer ?
#
loop_
_entity_poly.entity_id
_entity_poly.type
_entity_poly.pdbx_seq_one_letter_code
_entity_poly.pdbx_strand_id
1 'polypeptide(L)'
;RKGNPRIIVKRARFSAIIANQIHAAFNNAGELDLHQVSAMEIDELKENLISYGPCQFPTLGFVTDQYERAANFTSEPFWSIIVSVEREAENGDNIKVDFRWKRKHLFDHATAVVLFEKCIDDPEAKVITVESKSTRKFKPYPLTTVELQKSGSRLLRLSPKRVLDVAERLYQRGFLSYPRTETDQFDRAFDFRTLIQKQASDPAWGQYAQGLVESYDGGAMYDRPRNGRKNDKAHPPIHPTAHANDLSGDEKRVYEYVTRRFLGSCSKDALGFTTTVEMEVAEERFAASGLIIQERNYLDVSSSMRQMEGYYSSSLYSERGDHAYCVQLA
;
A
#
# COMPACT_ATOMS: atom_id res chain seq x y z
N ARG A 1 -47.38 3.00 -17.16
CA ARG A 1 -48.05 3.78 -16.09
C ARG A 1 -47.63 5.24 -16.25
N LYS A 2 -48.54 6.20 -16.45
CA LYS A 2 -48.18 7.63 -16.46
C LYS A 2 -47.84 8.05 -15.02
N GLY A 3 -46.57 8.39 -14.76
CA GLY A 3 -46.14 8.90 -13.46
C GLY A 3 -46.72 10.29 -13.17
N ASN A 4 -46.80 10.67 -11.90
CA ASN A 4 -47.27 12.00 -11.49
C ASN A 4 -46.20 13.05 -11.86
N PRO A 5 -46.48 13.99 -12.78
CA PRO A 5 -45.51 14.97 -13.27
C PRO A 5 -45.19 16.08 -12.25
N ARG A 6 -45.88 16.11 -11.09
CA ARG A 6 -45.68 17.10 -10.02
C ARG A 6 -44.90 16.57 -8.82
N ILE A 7 -44.27 15.39 -8.93
CA ILE A 7 -43.47 14.86 -7.83
C ILE A 7 -42.23 15.74 -7.64
N ILE A 8 -42.07 16.26 -6.42
CA ILE A 8 -40.84 16.95 -6.00
C ILE A 8 -39.84 15.86 -5.58
N VAL A 9 -38.79 15.68 -6.38
CA VAL A 9 -37.71 14.73 -6.09
C VAL A 9 -36.61 15.46 -5.32
N LYS A 10 -36.25 14.93 -4.14
CA LYS A 10 -35.12 15.40 -3.34
C LYS A 10 -34.13 14.28 -3.10
N ARG A 11 -32.86 14.61 -2.93
CA ARG A 11 -31.76 13.70 -2.61
C ARG A 11 -31.20 13.98 -1.23
N ALA A 12 -31.49 13.09 -0.29
CA ALA A 12 -30.78 13.06 0.99
C ALA A 12 -29.34 12.56 0.75
N ARG A 13 -28.35 13.22 1.36
CA ARG A 13 -26.94 12.85 1.28
C ARG A 13 -26.43 12.50 2.67
N PHE A 14 -25.91 11.29 2.85
CA PHE A 14 -25.30 10.84 4.10
C PHE A 14 -24.13 9.91 3.79
N SER A 15 -23.18 9.81 4.72
CA SER A 15 -21.91 9.10 4.53
C SER A 15 -21.80 7.82 5.37
N ALA A 16 -22.73 7.61 6.31
CA ALA A 16 -22.87 6.43 7.13
C ALA A 16 -24.33 6.24 7.55
N ILE A 17 -24.77 4.99 7.71
CA ILE A 17 -26.11 4.67 8.23
C ILE A 17 -26.05 4.76 9.76
N ILE A 18 -26.00 5.99 10.27
CA ILE A 18 -26.03 6.31 11.70
C ILE A 18 -27.16 7.31 11.92
N ALA A 19 -27.95 7.12 12.98
CA ALA A 19 -29.16 7.89 13.25
C ALA A 19 -28.96 9.42 13.10
N ASN A 20 -27.87 9.95 13.67
CA ASN A 20 -27.55 11.37 13.59
C ASN A 20 -27.36 11.89 12.14
N GLN A 21 -26.64 11.14 11.29
CA GLN A 21 -26.41 11.52 9.90
C GLN A 21 -27.66 11.37 9.04
N ILE A 22 -28.47 10.34 9.30
CA ILE A 22 -29.74 10.14 8.60
C ILE A 22 -30.68 11.31 8.92
N HIS A 23 -30.85 11.65 10.20
CA HIS A 23 -31.66 12.81 10.59
C HIS A 23 -31.13 14.12 9.99
N ALA A 24 -29.82 14.34 9.99
CA ALA A 24 -29.21 15.51 9.36
C ALA A 24 -29.44 15.54 7.83
N ALA A 25 -29.38 14.39 7.15
CA ALA A 25 -29.57 14.27 5.71
C ALA A 25 -31.03 14.47 5.28
N PHE A 26 -31.99 14.03 6.10
CA PHE A 26 -33.41 14.30 5.89
C PHE A 26 -33.74 15.78 6.06
N ASN A 27 -33.13 16.43 7.06
CA ASN A 27 -33.33 17.85 7.32
C ASN A 27 -32.66 18.76 6.26
N ASN A 28 -31.66 18.26 5.53
CA ASN A 28 -30.88 19.01 4.54
C ASN A 28 -30.90 18.34 3.14
N ALA A 29 -32.04 17.83 2.69
CA ALA A 29 -32.15 17.15 1.39
C ALA A 29 -32.00 18.15 0.22
N GLY A 30 -31.06 17.88 -0.70
CA GLY A 30 -30.76 18.71 -1.88
C GLY A 30 -31.44 18.21 -3.16
N GLU A 31 -31.06 18.78 -4.31
CA GLU A 31 -31.60 18.38 -5.62
C GLU A 31 -30.88 17.17 -6.22
N LEU A 32 -31.56 16.49 -7.16
CA LEU A 32 -31.04 15.35 -7.91
C LEU A 32 -30.10 15.85 -9.03
N ASP A 33 -28.85 15.40 -9.04
CA ASP A 33 -27.90 15.73 -10.11
C ASP A 33 -28.19 14.86 -11.35
N LEU A 34 -28.76 15.48 -12.39
CA LEU A 34 -29.15 14.83 -13.64
C LEU A 34 -28.00 14.66 -14.63
N HIS A 35 -26.85 15.31 -14.41
CA HIS A 35 -25.70 15.23 -15.32
C HIS A 35 -24.97 13.88 -15.26
N GLN A 36 -25.22 13.05 -14.25
CA GLN A 36 -24.58 11.73 -14.08
C GLN A 36 -25.32 10.55 -14.75
N VAL A 37 -26.54 10.76 -15.26
CA VAL A 37 -27.45 9.67 -15.66
C VAL A 37 -27.48 9.42 -17.18
N SER A 38 -26.96 10.35 -17.98
CA SER A 38 -27.13 10.38 -19.44
C SER A 38 -26.03 9.60 -20.21
N ALA A 39 -25.79 8.35 -19.83
CA ALA A 39 -24.95 7.45 -20.61
C ALA A 39 -25.50 6.02 -20.56
N MET A 40 -26.18 5.60 -21.62
CA MET A 40 -26.16 4.26 -22.22
C MET A 40 -27.44 4.02 -23.01
N GLU A 41 -27.31 3.77 -24.32
CA GLU A 41 -28.10 2.81 -25.08
C GLU A 41 -27.55 2.76 -26.52
N ILE A 42 -26.80 1.70 -26.86
CA ILE A 42 -26.67 1.21 -28.24
C ILE A 42 -26.65 -0.31 -28.14
N ASP A 43 -27.61 -0.94 -28.81
CA ASP A 43 -27.76 -2.37 -28.95
C ASP A 43 -27.37 -2.80 -30.39
N GLU A 44 -27.08 -4.09 -30.51
CA GLU A 44 -26.87 -4.90 -31.72
C GLU A 44 -25.47 -4.91 -32.37
N LEU A 45 -24.76 -6.03 -32.14
CA LEU A 45 -24.14 -6.84 -33.20
C LEU A 45 -23.82 -8.25 -32.65
N LYS A 46 -24.63 -9.23 -33.06
CA LYS A 46 -24.39 -10.67 -32.86
C LYS A 46 -23.61 -11.20 -34.07
N GLU A 47 -22.53 -11.93 -33.79
CA GLU A 47 -22.00 -13.15 -34.46
C GLU A 47 -20.50 -13.39 -34.16
N ASN A 48 -19.82 -12.41 -33.55
CA ASN A 48 -18.71 -12.61 -32.62
C ASN A 48 -18.86 -11.48 -31.59
N LEU A 49 -18.79 -11.77 -30.28
CA LEU A 49 -19.09 -10.78 -29.22
C LEU A 49 -17.97 -9.72 -29.12
N ILE A 50 -17.81 -8.92 -30.16
CA ILE A 50 -16.89 -7.79 -30.22
C ILE A 50 -17.67 -6.59 -29.70
N SER A 51 -17.48 -6.28 -28.42
CA SER A 51 -18.02 -5.07 -27.81
C SER A 51 -17.00 -3.94 -27.90
N TYR A 52 -17.44 -2.76 -28.31
CA TYR A 52 -16.67 -1.53 -28.15
C TYR A 52 -17.28 -0.69 -27.01
N GLY A 53 -16.43 -0.14 -26.17
CA GLY A 53 -16.86 0.81 -25.14
C GLY A 53 -15.79 1.89 -24.94
N PRO A 54 -16.16 3.18 -24.82
CA PRO A 54 -15.19 4.28 -24.72
C PRO A 54 -14.29 4.19 -23.48
N CYS A 55 -14.71 3.48 -22.42
CA CYS A 55 -13.88 3.16 -21.26
C CYS A 55 -13.26 1.75 -21.34
N GLN A 56 -13.96 0.78 -21.92
CA GLN A 56 -13.49 -0.60 -22.05
C GLN A 56 -12.28 -0.70 -22.99
N PHE A 57 -12.31 0.00 -24.12
CA PHE A 57 -11.26 -0.01 -25.14
C PHE A 57 -9.91 0.54 -24.62
N PRO A 58 -9.82 1.74 -24.02
CA PRO A 58 -8.55 2.19 -23.45
C PRO A 58 -8.10 1.34 -22.25
N THR A 59 -9.02 0.73 -21.50
CA THR A 59 -8.68 -0.20 -20.41
C THR A 59 -7.99 -1.46 -20.95
N LEU A 60 -8.51 -2.04 -22.04
CA LEU A 60 -7.85 -3.14 -22.74
C LEU A 60 -6.49 -2.70 -23.31
N GLY A 61 -6.40 -1.47 -23.81
CA GLY A 61 -5.17 -0.85 -24.30
C GLY A 61 -4.00 -0.91 -23.30
N PHE A 62 -4.25 -0.71 -22.00
CA PHE A 62 -3.20 -0.85 -20.97
C PHE A 62 -2.67 -2.29 -20.85
N VAL A 63 -3.54 -3.29 -21.04
CA VAL A 63 -3.16 -4.70 -20.97
C VAL A 63 -2.37 -5.11 -22.21
N THR A 64 -2.80 -4.67 -23.39
CA THR A 64 -2.12 -4.95 -24.66
C THR A 64 -0.76 -4.26 -24.74
N ASP A 65 -0.65 -2.99 -24.33
CA ASP A 65 0.63 -2.28 -24.25
C ASP A 65 1.62 -2.98 -23.32
N GLN A 66 1.16 -3.42 -22.14
CA GLN A 66 2.02 -4.18 -21.22
C GLN A 66 2.44 -5.55 -21.79
N TYR A 67 1.54 -6.24 -22.51
CA TYR A 67 1.85 -7.49 -23.20
C TYR A 67 2.89 -7.28 -24.31
N GLU A 68 2.71 -6.27 -25.16
CA GLU A 68 3.65 -5.94 -26.25
C GLU A 68 5.02 -5.55 -25.70
N ARG A 69 5.08 -4.76 -24.63
CA ARG A 69 6.34 -4.43 -23.96
C ARG A 69 7.05 -5.67 -23.43
N ALA A 70 6.31 -6.63 -22.88
CA ALA A 70 6.88 -7.88 -22.38
C ALA A 70 7.31 -8.81 -23.53
N ALA A 71 6.51 -8.91 -24.60
CA ALA A 71 6.78 -9.75 -25.75
C ALA A 71 7.97 -9.24 -26.58
N ASN A 72 8.12 -7.92 -26.68
CA ASN A 72 9.21 -7.27 -27.39
C ASN A 72 10.42 -6.98 -26.50
N PHE A 73 10.37 -7.36 -25.22
CA PHE A 73 11.51 -7.20 -24.31
C PHE A 73 12.63 -8.15 -24.73
N THR A 74 13.76 -7.60 -25.13
CA THR A 74 14.97 -8.36 -25.40
C THR A 74 15.85 -8.30 -24.16
N SER A 75 16.08 -9.45 -23.53
CA SER A 75 16.96 -9.54 -22.36
C SER A 75 18.41 -9.36 -22.78
N GLU A 76 19.14 -8.51 -22.05
CA GLU A 76 20.55 -8.25 -22.28
C GLU A 76 21.37 -8.72 -21.07
N PRO A 77 22.43 -9.52 -21.28
CA PRO A 77 23.31 -9.92 -20.20
C PRO A 77 24.04 -8.70 -19.62
N PHE A 78 24.17 -8.68 -18.30
CA PHE A 78 24.93 -7.66 -17.58
C PHE A 78 25.80 -8.30 -16.50
N TRP A 79 26.84 -7.58 -16.10
CA TRP A 79 27.82 -8.03 -15.12
C TRP A 79 27.94 -7.01 -14.00
N SER A 80 27.99 -7.50 -12.76
CA SER A 80 28.19 -6.71 -11.55
C SER A 80 29.25 -7.38 -10.69
N ILE A 81 30.08 -6.59 -10.04
CA ILE A 81 31.02 -7.07 -9.04
C ILE A 81 30.33 -7.05 -7.67
N ILE A 82 30.53 -8.08 -6.86
CA ILE A 82 30.04 -8.16 -5.48
C ILE A 82 31.23 -8.53 -4.62
N VAL A 83 31.47 -7.77 -3.56
CA VAL A 83 32.50 -8.10 -2.57
C VAL A 83 31.79 -8.61 -1.32
N SER A 84 31.99 -9.89 -1.01
CA SER A 84 31.44 -10.51 0.20
C SER A 84 32.48 -10.50 1.31
N VAL A 85 32.09 -9.98 2.48
CA VAL A 85 32.91 -10.01 3.69
C VAL A 85 32.25 -10.95 4.68
N GLU A 86 32.99 -11.94 5.16
CA GLU A 86 32.54 -12.89 6.18
C GLU A 86 33.23 -12.60 7.51
N ARG A 87 32.48 -12.66 8.60
CA ARG A 87 33.01 -12.56 9.96
C ARG A 87 32.25 -13.49 10.89
N GLU A 88 32.96 -14.08 11.84
CA GLU A 88 32.32 -14.78 12.95
C GLU A 88 31.73 -13.77 13.93
N ALA A 89 30.46 -13.96 14.27
CA ALA A 89 29.77 -13.18 15.28
C ALA A 89 30.12 -13.68 16.69
N GLU A 90 29.90 -12.84 17.69
CA GLU A 90 30.16 -13.17 19.10
C GLU A 90 29.37 -14.39 19.61
N ASN A 91 28.26 -14.74 18.94
CA ASN A 91 27.44 -15.91 19.25
C ASN A 91 27.85 -17.18 18.47
N GLY A 92 28.94 -17.14 17.68
CA GLY A 92 29.42 -18.25 16.85
C GLY A 92 28.74 -18.36 15.48
N ASP A 93 27.83 -17.44 15.13
CA ASP A 93 27.22 -17.42 13.79
C ASP A 93 28.16 -16.77 12.77
N ASN A 94 28.26 -17.33 11.56
CA ASN A 94 28.96 -16.66 10.47
C ASN A 94 28.07 -15.58 9.84
N ILE A 95 28.49 -14.32 9.90
CA ILE A 95 27.83 -13.19 9.27
C ILE A 95 28.54 -12.91 7.94
N LYS A 96 27.80 -13.13 6.85
CA LYS A 96 28.19 -12.70 5.51
C LYS A 96 27.51 -11.38 5.14
N VAL A 97 28.29 -10.42 4.66
CA VAL A 97 27.80 -9.12 4.18
C VAL A 97 28.25 -8.90 2.73
N ASP A 98 27.29 -8.74 1.83
CA ASP A 98 27.55 -8.44 0.43
C ASP A 98 27.56 -6.94 0.18
N PHE A 99 28.71 -6.42 -0.21
CA PHE A 99 28.87 -5.04 -0.66
C PHE A 99 28.67 -4.98 -2.17
N ARG A 100 27.70 -4.17 -2.59
CA ARG A 100 27.32 -4.03 -3.99
C ARG A 100 28.11 -2.93 -4.67
N TRP A 101 28.49 -3.16 -5.91
CA TRP A 101 29.22 -2.20 -6.71
C TRP A 101 28.43 -0.92 -6.95
N LYS A 102 29.07 0.23 -6.71
CA LYS A 102 28.45 1.56 -6.89
C LYS A 102 28.11 1.87 -8.35
N ARG A 103 28.81 1.25 -9.31
CA ARG A 103 28.46 1.34 -10.74
C ARG A 103 27.20 0.55 -11.11
N LYS A 104 26.65 -0.22 -10.17
CA LYS A 104 25.54 -1.16 -10.37
C LYS A 104 25.95 -2.32 -11.26
N HIS A 105 25.96 -2.14 -12.57
CA HIS A 105 26.31 -3.18 -13.53
C HIS A 105 26.83 -2.56 -14.84
N LEU A 106 27.50 -3.38 -15.65
CA LEU A 106 27.92 -3.08 -17.02
C LEU A 106 27.33 -4.11 -17.99
N PHE A 107 27.04 -3.68 -19.21
CA PHE A 107 26.63 -4.57 -20.32
C PHE A 107 27.82 -4.99 -21.21
N ASP A 108 29.02 -4.50 -20.92
CA ASP A 108 30.24 -4.93 -21.61
C ASP A 108 31.04 -5.89 -20.72
N HIS A 109 31.14 -7.13 -21.15
CA HIS A 109 31.82 -8.19 -20.40
C HIS A 109 33.32 -7.87 -20.21
N ALA A 110 34.00 -7.43 -21.28
CA ALA A 110 35.45 -7.18 -21.23
C ALA A 110 35.80 -6.10 -20.21
N THR A 111 35.06 -5.00 -20.19
CA THR A 111 35.24 -3.93 -19.20
C THR A 111 34.94 -4.42 -17.79
N ALA A 112 33.89 -5.22 -17.59
CA ALA A 112 33.57 -5.77 -16.27
C ALA A 112 34.68 -6.70 -15.75
N VAL A 113 35.24 -7.55 -16.62
CA VAL A 113 36.35 -8.46 -16.29
C VAL A 113 37.62 -7.68 -15.95
N VAL A 114 37.99 -6.66 -16.74
CA VAL A 114 39.18 -5.83 -16.43
C VAL A 114 39.05 -5.14 -15.08
N LEU A 115 37.86 -4.66 -14.70
CA LEU A 115 37.63 -4.04 -13.39
C LEU A 115 37.61 -5.08 -12.26
N PHE A 116 37.09 -6.28 -12.54
CA PHE A 116 37.12 -7.39 -11.60
C PHE A 116 38.55 -7.88 -11.32
N GLU A 117 39.35 -8.09 -12.36
CA GLU A 117 40.76 -8.51 -12.24
C GLU A 117 41.57 -7.52 -11.40
N LYS A 118 41.35 -6.21 -11.58
CA LYS A 118 41.96 -5.18 -10.71
C LYS A 118 41.62 -5.38 -9.23
N CYS A 119 40.35 -5.68 -8.92
CA CYS A 119 39.93 -5.94 -7.54
C CYS A 119 40.49 -7.27 -6.99
N ILE A 120 40.83 -8.24 -7.83
CA ILE A 120 41.48 -9.49 -7.41
C ILE A 120 42.98 -9.27 -7.16
N ASP A 121 43.63 -8.48 -8.02
CA ASP A 121 45.06 -8.16 -7.91
C ASP A 121 45.37 -7.30 -6.67
N ASP A 122 44.45 -6.39 -6.30
CA ASP A 122 44.52 -5.58 -5.07
C ASP A 122 43.22 -5.70 -4.26
N PRO A 123 43.05 -6.79 -3.48
CA PRO A 123 41.80 -7.09 -2.78
C PRO A 123 41.66 -6.36 -1.43
N GLU A 124 42.58 -5.47 -1.06
CA GLU A 124 42.52 -4.76 0.21
C GLU A 124 41.29 -3.83 0.24
N ALA A 125 40.31 -4.18 1.06
CA ALA A 125 39.10 -3.39 1.23
C ALA A 125 39.30 -2.30 2.29
N LYS A 126 39.25 -1.04 1.86
CA LYS A 126 39.32 0.11 2.75
C LYS A 126 37.95 0.72 2.98
N VAL A 127 37.51 0.80 4.23
CA VAL A 127 36.29 1.54 4.58
C VAL A 127 36.52 3.04 4.34
N ILE A 128 35.70 3.63 3.48
CA ILE A 128 35.77 5.06 3.12
C ILE A 128 34.81 5.87 3.98
N THR A 129 33.56 5.41 4.11
CA THR A 129 32.55 6.07 4.93
C THR A 129 31.70 5.07 5.70
N VAL A 130 31.31 5.48 6.90
CA VAL A 130 30.25 4.84 7.68
C VAL A 130 29.27 5.93 8.06
N GLU A 131 28.07 5.88 7.48
CA GLU A 131 27.04 6.87 7.72
C GLU A 131 25.79 6.21 8.30
N SER A 132 25.35 6.69 9.46
CA SER A 132 24.07 6.30 10.05
C SER A 132 23.10 7.47 10.03
N LYS A 133 21.94 7.26 9.39
CA LYS A 133 20.88 8.26 9.29
C LYS A 133 19.61 7.74 9.92
N SER A 134 18.95 8.58 10.72
CA SER A 134 17.59 8.32 11.16
C SER A 134 16.68 8.26 9.93
N THR A 135 15.88 7.20 9.86
CA THR A 135 14.89 6.97 8.81
C THR A 135 13.53 6.72 9.44
N ARG A 136 12.49 7.00 8.67
CA ARG A 136 11.12 6.69 9.07
C ARG A 136 10.36 6.07 7.92
N LYS A 137 9.51 5.11 8.24
CA LYS A 137 8.49 4.62 7.32
C LYS A 137 7.20 5.31 7.68
N PHE A 138 6.70 6.12 6.76
CA PHE A 138 5.44 6.84 6.98
C PHE A 138 4.29 5.87 7.20
N LYS A 139 3.43 6.21 8.15
CA LYS A 139 2.11 5.61 8.30
C LYS A 139 1.26 5.81 7.04
N PRO A 140 0.27 4.95 6.79
CA PRO A 140 -0.52 5.04 5.58
C PRO A 140 -1.40 6.30 5.54
N TYR A 141 -1.63 6.81 4.33
CA TYR A 141 -2.69 7.79 4.08
C TYR A 141 -4.08 7.19 4.38
N PRO A 142 -5.06 8.05 4.74
CA PRO A 142 -6.47 7.68 4.81
C PRO A 142 -6.94 6.95 3.55
N LEU A 143 -7.85 6.00 3.74
CA LEU A 143 -8.17 5.03 2.71
C LEU A 143 -9.19 5.59 1.71
N THR A 144 -8.85 5.54 0.41
CA THR A 144 -9.76 5.88 -0.70
C THR A 144 -10.28 4.61 -1.37
N THR A 145 -11.26 4.73 -2.26
CA THR A 145 -11.77 3.62 -3.07
C THR A 145 -10.68 2.93 -3.89
N VAL A 146 -9.86 3.72 -4.58
CA VAL A 146 -8.79 3.21 -5.44
C VAL A 146 -7.76 2.43 -4.61
N GLU A 147 -7.38 2.96 -3.45
CA GLU A 147 -6.40 2.30 -2.58
C GLU A 147 -6.97 1.05 -1.91
N LEU A 148 -8.26 1.04 -1.56
CA LEU A 148 -8.96 -0.15 -1.08
C LEU A 148 -8.99 -1.25 -2.15
N GLN A 149 -9.33 -0.92 -3.40
CA GLN A 149 -9.37 -1.89 -4.50
C GLN A 149 -7.98 -2.44 -4.83
N LYS A 150 -6.97 -1.58 -4.95
CA LYS A 150 -5.58 -1.99 -5.19
C LYS A 150 -5.05 -2.91 -4.08
N SER A 151 -5.23 -2.50 -2.83
CA SER A 151 -4.76 -3.28 -1.69
C SER A 151 -5.57 -4.56 -1.49
N GLY A 152 -6.89 -4.54 -1.71
CA GLY A 152 -7.72 -5.73 -1.68
C GLY A 152 -7.33 -6.76 -2.74
N SER A 153 -6.99 -6.31 -3.96
CA SER A 153 -6.47 -7.20 -5.00
C SER A 153 -5.10 -7.77 -4.65
N ARG A 154 -4.19 -6.94 -4.13
CA ARG A 154 -2.81 -7.35 -3.82
C ARG A 154 -2.73 -8.25 -2.58
N LEU A 155 -3.41 -7.86 -1.50
CA LEU A 155 -3.31 -8.48 -0.17
C LEU A 155 -4.40 -9.49 0.11
N LEU A 156 -5.63 -9.27 -0.38
CA LEU A 156 -6.77 -10.16 -0.13
C LEU A 156 -7.05 -11.08 -1.32
N ARG A 157 -6.34 -10.93 -2.44
CA ARG A 157 -6.55 -11.73 -3.66
C ARG A 157 -8.01 -11.69 -4.14
N LEU A 158 -8.70 -10.55 -3.92
CA LEU A 158 -10.08 -10.33 -4.35
C LEU A 158 -10.10 -9.37 -5.55
N SER A 159 -10.98 -9.64 -6.52
CA SER A 159 -11.14 -8.70 -7.65
C SER A 159 -11.60 -7.31 -7.15
N PRO A 160 -11.21 -6.22 -7.82
CA PRO A 160 -11.64 -4.86 -7.45
C PRO A 160 -13.15 -4.70 -7.29
N LYS A 161 -13.94 -5.40 -8.12
CA LYS A 161 -15.41 -5.46 -8.03
C LYS A 161 -15.84 -6.15 -6.74
N ARG A 162 -15.29 -7.33 -6.44
CA ARG A 162 -15.64 -8.10 -5.24
C ARG A 162 -15.32 -7.32 -3.96
N VAL A 163 -14.17 -6.64 -3.89
CA VAL A 163 -13.79 -5.79 -2.76
C VAL A 163 -14.82 -4.69 -2.52
N LEU A 164 -15.24 -3.99 -3.58
CA LEU A 164 -16.25 -2.94 -3.48
C LEU A 164 -17.62 -3.49 -3.10
N ASP A 165 -18.08 -4.58 -3.71
CA ASP A 165 -19.37 -5.19 -3.40
C ASP A 165 -19.43 -5.61 -1.91
N VAL A 166 -18.32 -6.13 -1.37
CA VAL A 166 -18.20 -6.46 0.06
C VAL A 166 -18.23 -5.20 0.93
N ALA A 167 -17.43 -4.19 0.60
CA ALA A 167 -17.38 -2.94 1.36
C ALA A 167 -18.74 -2.23 1.38
N GLU A 168 -19.49 -2.30 0.28
CA GLU A 168 -20.84 -1.73 0.14
C GLU A 168 -21.85 -2.45 1.04
N ARG A 169 -21.79 -3.79 1.15
CA ARG A 169 -22.60 -4.53 2.13
C ARG A 169 -22.24 -4.18 3.58
N LEU A 170 -20.95 -4.02 3.89
CA LEU A 170 -20.50 -3.61 5.22
C LEU A 170 -20.97 -2.19 5.57
N TYR A 171 -20.97 -1.28 4.59
CA TYR A 171 -21.55 0.06 4.73
C TYR A 171 -23.06 0.00 4.98
N GLN A 172 -23.80 -0.81 4.22
CA GLN A 172 -25.25 -0.99 4.40
C GLN A 172 -25.61 -1.54 5.80
N ARG A 173 -24.70 -2.31 6.40
CA ARG A 173 -24.82 -2.83 7.78
C ARG A 173 -24.31 -1.85 8.85
N GLY A 174 -23.78 -0.70 8.46
CA GLY A 174 -23.28 0.33 9.38
C GLY A 174 -21.90 0.06 9.98
N PHE A 175 -21.11 -0.87 9.41
CA PHE A 175 -19.77 -1.19 9.90
C PHE A 175 -18.66 -0.32 9.29
N LEU A 176 -18.86 0.16 8.06
CA LEU A 176 -17.92 1.05 7.37
C LEU A 176 -18.62 2.34 6.93
N SER A 177 -17.83 3.40 6.72
CA SER A 177 -18.27 4.57 5.95
C SER A 177 -18.44 4.26 4.46
N TYR A 178 -19.06 5.17 3.71
CA TYR A 178 -19.35 4.98 2.29
C TYR A 178 -18.08 4.66 1.48
N PRO A 179 -18.01 3.50 0.78
CA PRO A 179 -16.75 3.00 0.21
C PRO A 179 -16.43 3.54 -1.18
N ARG A 180 -17.19 4.53 -1.68
CA ARG A 180 -17.00 5.19 -2.98
C ARG A 180 -16.66 6.66 -2.76
N THR A 181 -15.38 6.92 -2.49
CA THR A 181 -14.83 8.26 -2.20
C THR A 181 -13.40 8.37 -2.73
N GLU A 182 -13.06 9.58 -3.19
CA GLU A 182 -11.69 9.95 -3.54
C GLU A 182 -10.97 10.67 -2.39
N THR A 183 -11.67 10.96 -1.29
CA THR A 183 -11.16 11.74 -0.16
C THR A 183 -10.11 10.96 0.61
N ASP A 184 -8.91 11.54 0.72
CA ASP A 184 -7.78 11.01 1.47
C ASP A 184 -7.38 11.91 2.65
N GLN A 185 -8.33 12.71 3.14
CA GLN A 185 -8.16 13.62 4.27
C GLN A 185 -9.36 13.62 5.20
N PHE A 186 -9.10 13.72 6.50
CA PHE A 186 -10.15 13.87 7.51
C PHE A 186 -10.32 15.33 7.93
N ASP A 187 -11.57 15.73 8.13
CA ASP A 187 -11.94 17.05 8.67
C ASP A 187 -11.33 17.28 10.05
N ARG A 188 -11.04 18.55 10.37
CA ARG A 188 -10.41 18.93 11.65
C ARG A 188 -11.19 18.43 12.86
N ALA A 189 -12.53 18.53 12.81
CA ALA A 189 -13.44 18.11 13.87
C ALA A 189 -13.82 16.62 13.84
N PHE A 190 -13.15 15.79 13.03
CA PHE A 190 -13.44 14.36 12.95
C PHE A 190 -13.15 13.66 14.29
N ASP A 191 -14.13 12.91 14.80
CA ASP A 191 -14.07 12.22 16.10
C ASP A 191 -13.35 10.87 15.99
N PHE A 192 -12.02 10.91 15.97
CA PHE A 192 -11.19 9.71 15.95
C PHE A 192 -11.30 8.91 17.24
N ARG A 193 -11.32 9.58 18.40
CA ARG A 193 -11.26 8.94 19.72
C ARG A 193 -12.39 7.94 19.90
N THR A 194 -13.62 8.34 19.61
CA THR A 194 -14.79 7.46 19.73
C THR A 194 -14.72 6.28 18.76
N LEU A 195 -14.28 6.50 17.52
CA LEU A 195 -14.20 5.44 16.52
C LEU A 195 -13.09 4.43 16.82
N ILE A 196 -11.95 4.88 17.35
CA ILE A 196 -10.88 3.99 17.84
C ILE A 196 -11.37 3.20 19.06
N GLN A 197 -12.03 3.84 20.03
CA GLN A 197 -12.55 3.18 21.23
C GLN A 197 -13.52 2.04 20.90
N LYS A 198 -14.35 2.19 19.87
CA LYS A 198 -15.24 1.11 19.41
C LYS A 198 -14.47 -0.15 19.02
N GLN A 199 -13.24 -0.04 18.55
CA GLN A 199 -12.42 -1.18 18.11
C GLN A 199 -11.63 -1.85 19.25
N ALA A 200 -11.66 -1.30 20.47
CA ALA A 200 -10.84 -1.76 21.59
C ALA A 200 -11.23 -3.17 22.10
N SER A 201 -12.43 -3.65 21.79
CA SER A 201 -12.88 -4.99 22.16
C SER A 201 -12.44 -6.11 21.22
N ASP A 202 -11.83 -5.77 20.06
CA ASP A 202 -11.43 -6.79 19.09
C ASP A 202 -10.24 -7.62 19.61
N PRO A 203 -10.28 -8.96 19.55
CA PRO A 203 -9.20 -9.79 20.07
C PRO A 203 -7.86 -9.62 19.30
N ALA A 204 -7.89 -9.20 18.04
CA ALA A 204 -6.72 -9.17 17.17
C ALA A 204 -6.04 -7.80 17.07
N TRP A 205 -6.73 -6.71 17.44
CA TRP A 205 -6.15 -5.34 17.47
C TRP A 205 -6.65 -4.47 18.62
N GLY A 206 -7.51 -4.98 19.50
CA GLY A 206 -8.15 -4.20 20.56
C GLY A 206 -7.14 -3.58 21.53
N GLN A 207 -6.10 -4.32 21.93
CA GLN A 207 -5.00 -3.77 22.76
C GLN A 207 -4.31 -2.59 22.08
N TYR A 208 -4.11 -2.66 20.76
CA TYR A 208 -3.50 -1.58 20.01
C TYR A 208 -4.41 -0.35 19.93
N ALA A 209 -5.71 -0.58 19.69
CA ALA A 209 -6.71 0.49 19.70
C ALA A 209 -6.81 1.16 21.08
N GLN A 210 -6.75 0.40 22.16
CA GLN A 210 -6.74 0.92 23.52
C GLN A 210 -5.53 1.84 23.78
N GLY A 211 -4.32 1.41 23.38
CA GLY A 211 -3.12 2.25 23.50
C GLY A 211 -3.19 3.55 22.68
N LEU A 212 -3.88 3.54 21.53
CA LEU A 212 -4.17 4.76 20.77
C LEU A 212 -5.14 5.69 21.51
N VAL A 213 -6.19 5.17 22.16
CA VAL A 213 -7.12 6.00 22.94
C VAL A 213 -6.43 6.61 24.15
N GLU A 214 -5.64 5.83 24.87
CA GLU A 214 -4.88 6.29 26.04
C GLU A 214 -3.85 7.37 25.66
N SER A 215 -3.32 7.31 24.44
CA SER A 215 -2.37 8.28 23.91
C SER A 215 -3.01 9.47 23.19
N TYR A 216 -4.35 9.57 23.10
CA TYR A 216 -5.03 10.51 22.21
C TYR A 216 -4.63 11.97 22.45
N ASP A 217 -4.45 12.36 23.71
CA ASP A 217 -4.13 13.73 24.14
C ASP A 217 -2.61 13.96 24.30
N GLY A 218 -1.81 13.50 23.31
CA GLY A 218 -0.36 13.76 23.23
C GLY A 218 0.55 12.67 23.78
N GLY A 219 0.07 11.42 23.83
CA GLY A 219 0.83 10.27 24.33
C GLY A 219 1.79 9.61 23.34
N ALA A 220 2.20 8.39 23.68
CA ALA A 220 3.27 7.69 22.98
C ALA A 220 2.85 7.13 21.60
N MET A 221 1.57 6.75 21.41
CA MET A 221 1.16 5.99 20.22
C MET A 221 0.33 6.79 19.19
N TYR A 222 -0.63 7.59 19.65
CA TYR A 222 -1.54 8.29 18.76
C TYR A 222 -0.84 9.45 18.05
N ASP A 223 -1.11 9.58 16.77
CA ASP A 223 -0.79 10.77 15.99
C ASP A 223 -1.85 10.93 14.90
N ARG A 224 -2.33 12.15 14.70
CA ARG A 224 -3.44 12.43 13.79
C ARG A 224 -3.11 11.91 12.38
N PRO A 225 -4.07 11.31 11.65
CA PRO A 225 -3.81 10.84 10.29
C PRO A 225 -3.20 11.91 9.39
N ARG A 226 -2.19 11.51 8.62
CA ARG A 226 -1.55 12.38 7.64
C ARG A 226 -2.50 12.53 6.45
N ASN A 227 -3.08 13.72 6.31
CA ASN A 227 -3.98 14.02 5.19
C ASN A 227 -3.23 13.99 3.85
N GLY A 228 -3.88 13.45 2.82
CA GLY A 228 -3.45 13.56 1.43
C GLY A 228 -3.91 14.89 0.80
N ARG A 229 -4.18 14.87 -0.51
CA ARG A 229 -4.49 16.08 -1.29
C ARG A 229 -5.91 16.13 -1.83
N LYS A 230 -6.68 15.05 -1.74
CA LYS A 230 -7.98 14.88 -2.40
C LYS A 230 -9.13 15.03 -1.40
N ASN A 231 -10.19 15.72 -1.82
CA ASN A 231 -11.43 15.84 -1.08
C ASN A 231 -12.58 16.00 -2.07
N ASP A 232 -13.50 15.03 -2.11
CA ASP A 232 -14.70 15.08 -2.93
C ASP A 232 -15.80 15.99 -2.34
N LYS A 233 -15.58 16.53 -1.13
CA LYS A 233 -16.50 17.38 -0.34
C LYS A 233 -17.84 16.70 -0.02
N ALA A 234 -17.93 15.39 -0.15
CA ALA A 234 -19.14 14.61 0.07
C ALA A 234 -18.94 13.57 1.17
N HIS A 235 -17.83 12.84 1.12
CA HIS A 235 -17.59 11.69 1.98
C HIS A 235 -16.20 11.78 2.65
N PRO A 236 -16.08 11.39 3.93
CA PRO A 236 -14.78 11.20 4.56
C PRO A 236 -14.09 9.95 3.97
N PRO A 237 -12.78 9.77 4.22
CA PRO A 237 -12.08 8.53 3.86
C PRO A 237 -12.78 7.29 4.40
N ILE A 238 -12.53 6.14 3.78
CA ILE A 238 -13.11 4.85 4.18
C ILE A 238 -12.56 4.43 5.55
N HIS A 239 -13.44 4.26 6.55
CA HIS A 239 -13.08 3.94 7.93
C HIS A 239 -14.15 3.09 8.63
N PRO A 240 -13.82 2.37 9.72
CA PRO A 240 -14.82 1.63 10.48
C PRO A 240 -15.69 2.58 11.31
N THR A 241 -17.01 2.40 11.25
CA THR A 241 -18.00 3.20 12.00
C THR A 241 -18.51 2.49 13.26
N ALA A 242 -18.38 1.17 13.29
CA ALA A 242 -18.73 0.29 14.40
C ALA A 242 -17.78 -0.92 14.46
N HIS A 243 -17.79 -1.62 15.59
CA HIS A 243 -17.12 -2.91 15.73
C HIS A 243 -18.00 -4.05 15.23
N ALA A 244 -17.39 -5.07 14.62
CA ALA A 244 -18.09 -6.21 14.03
C ALA A 244 -17.41 -7.53 14.42
N ASN A 245 -18.11 -8.37 15.20
CA ASN A 245 -17.59 -9.67 15.66
C ASN A 245 -18.06 -10.85 14.80
N ASP A 246 -19.24 -10.74 14.17
CA ASP A 246 -19.88 -11.86 13.46
C ASP A 246 -19.64 -11.82 11.94
N LEU A 247 -18.46 -11.38 11.51
CA LEU A 247 -18.06 -11.39 10.12
C LEU A 247 -17.28 -12.66 9.78
N SER A 248 -17.51 -13.21 8.58
CA SER A 248 -16.78 -14.36 8.06
C SER A 248 -16.37 -14.13 6.60
N GLY A 249 -15.48 -15.00 6.09
CA GLY A 249 -15.03 -14.96 4.70
C GLY A 249 -14.50 -13.60 4.26
N ASP A 250 -14.90 -13.15 3.07
CA ASP A 250 -14.46 -11.88 2.49
C ASP A 250 -14.89 -10.66 3.31
N GLU A 251 -16.05 -10.71 3.97
CA GLU A 251 -16.54 -9.60 4.78
C GLU A 251 -15.60 -9.33 5.95
N LYS A 252 -15.16 -10.38 6.65
CA LYS A 252 -14.17 -10.26 7.72
C LYS A 252 -12.86 -9.70 7.20
N ARG A 253 -12.37 -10.23 6.08
CA ARG A 253 -11.06 -9.86 5.49
C ARG A 253 -11.02 -8.39 5.04
N VAL A 254 -12.09 -7.91 4.38
CA VAL A 254 -12.20 -6.52 3.94
C VAL A 254 -12.39 -5.59 5.14
N TYR A 255 -13.24 -5.96 6.10
CA TYR A 255 -13.44 -5.18 7.32
C TYR A 255 -12.13 -5.04 8.12
N GLU A 256 -11.43 -6.15 8.38
CA GLU A 256 -10.15 -6.16 9.08
C GLU A 256 -9.11 -5.28 8.37
N TYR A 257 -9.06 -5.32 7.02
CA TYR A 257 -8.19 -4.43 6.25
C TYR A 257 -8.50 -2.97 6.50
N VAL A 258 -9.76 -2.57 6.37
CA VAL A 258 -10.18 -1.17 6.57
C VAL A 258 -9.90 -0.72 8.01
N THR A 259 -10.20 -1.57 9.00
CA THR A 259 -10.00 -1.25 10.42
C THR A 259 -8.53 -1.11 10.77
N ARG A 260 -7.68 -2.08 10.39
CA ARG A 260 -6.22 -1.99 10.65
C ARG A 260 -5.58 -0.82 9.91
N ARG A 261 -6.04 -0.52 8.69
CA ARG A 261 -5.60 0.63 7.90
C ARG A 261 -5.96 1.95 8.61
N PHE A 262 -7.17 2.06 9.15
CA PHE A 262 -7.61 3.22 9.93
C PHE A 262 -6.77 3.40 11.20
N LEU A 263 -6.64 2.35 12.03
CA LEU A 263 -5.82 2.38 13.24
C LEU A 263 -4.35 2.71 12.94
N GLY A 264 -3.79 2.13 11.88
CA GLY A 264 -2.44 2.44 11.44
C GLY A 264 -2.27 3.89 10.99
N SER A 265 -3.28 4.49 10.36
CA SER A 265 -3.26 5.91 10.00
C SER A 265 -3.32 6.84 11.22
N CYS A 266 -3.96 6.40 12.32
CA CYS A 266 -4.05 7.12 13.60
C CYS A 266 -2.85 6.89 14.53
N SER A 267 -1.86 6.10 14.10
CA SER A 267 -0.64 5.82 14.86
C SER A 267 0.51 6.73 14.45
N LYS A 268 1.67 6.62 15.10
CA LYS A 268 2.92 7.26 14.67
C LYS A 268 3.61 6.50 13.53
N ASP A 269 4.48 7.20 12.81
CA ASP A 269 5.39 6.60 11.82
C ASP A 269 6.30 5.56 12.49
N ALA A 270 6.73 4.54 11.74
CA ALA A 270 7.77 3.64 12.23
C ALA A 270 9.14 4.31 12.12
N LEU A 271 9.97 4.21 13.15
CA LEU A 271 11.26 4.88 13.23
C LEU A 271 12.41 3.86 13.28
N GLY A 272 13.54 4.23 12.71
CA GLY A 272 14.74 3.41 12.73
C GLY A 272 15.97 4.14 12.23
N PHE A 273 17.05 3.38 12.05
CA PHE A 273 18.31 3.88 11.49
C PHE A 273 18.71 3.05 10.28
N THR A 274 19.13 3.72 9.22
CA THR A 274 19.83 3.07 8.11
C THR A 274 21.31 3.41 8.22
N THR A 275 22.13 2.38 8.36
CA THR A 275 23.59 2.50 8.34
C THR A 275 24.08 2.05 6.98
N THR A 276 24.82 2.90 6.28
CA THR A 276 25.49 2.56 5.02
C THR A 276 26.99 2.60 5.23
N VAL A 277 27.65 1.52 4.86
CA VAL A 277 29.10 1.40 4.84
C VAL A 277 29.54 1.41 3.39
N GLU A 278 30.42 2.34 3.04
CA GLU A 278 31.09 2.37 1.75
C GLU A 278 32.54 1.95 1.92
N MET A 279 33.00 1.11 1.01
CA MET A 279 34.39 0.67 0.93
C MET A 279 34.93 0.80 -0.49
N GLU A 280 36.24 0.84 -0.58
CA GLU A 280 37.00 0.91 -1.81
C GLU A 280 37.91 -0.32 -1.91
N VAL A 281 37.96 -0.93 -3.09
CA VAL A 281 38.84 -2.05 -3.46
C VAL A 281 39.39 -1.72 -4.85
N ALA A 282 40.71 -1.61 -5.00
CA ALA A 282 41.36 -1.27 -6.26
C ALA A 282 40.71 -0.08 -7.02
N GLU A 283 40.49 1.05 -6.32
CA GLU A 283 39.81 2.27 -6.80
C GLU A 283 38.31 2.13 -7.12
N GLU A 284 37.74 0.93 -7.03
CA GLU A 284 36.31 0.68 -7.24
C GLU A 284 35.55 0.74 -5.92
N ARG A 285 34.35 1.36 -5.95
CA ARG A 285 33.55 1.59 -4.74
C ARG A 285 32.40 0.60 -4.60
N PHE A 286 32.21 0.13 -3.38
CA PHE A 286 31.16 -0.80 -3.00
C PHE A 286 30.41 -0.29 -1.77
N ALA A 287 29.15 -0.68 -1.63
CA ALA A 287 28.34 -0.28 -0.49
C ALA A 287 27.42 -1.40 0.00
N ALA A 288 27.27 -1.46 1.32
CA ALA A 288 26.26 -2.26 1.99
C ALA A 288 25.45 -1.37 2.93
N SER A 289 24.15 -1.64 3.04
CA SER A 289 23.26 -0.90 3.94
C SER A 289 22.49 -1.86 4.84
N GLY A 290 22.42 -1.53 6.13
CA GLY A 290 21.61 -2.22 7.13
C GLY A 290 20.52 -1.32 7.69
N LEU A 291 19.36 -1.91 8.04
CA LEU A 291 18.23 -1.20 8.66
C LEU A 291 17.95 -1.79 10.05
N ILE A 292 17.94 -0.93 11.07
CA ILE A 292 17.49 -1.28 12.42
C ILE A 292 16.20 -0.53 12.70
N ILE A 293 15.13 -1.26 13.01
CA ILE A 293 13.85 -0.67 13.43
C ILE A 293 13.91 -0.43 14.93
N GLN A 294 13.78 0.83 15.35
CA GLN A 294 13.76 1.22 16.76
C GLN A 294 12.33 1.20 17.31
N GLU A 295 11.39 1.79 16.55
CA GLU A 295 9.98 1.85 16.92
C GLU A 295 9.12 1.36 15.76
N ARG A 296 8.35 0.29 16.00
CA ARG A 296 7.51 -0.32 14.97
C ARG A 296 6.22 0.46 14.75
N ASN A 297 5.66 1.06 15.79
CA ASN A 297 4.49 1.93 15.76
C ASN A 297 3.36 1.37 14.89
N TYR A 298 2.90 2.05 13.85
CA TYR A 298 1.79 1.59 12.99
C TYR A 298 2.01 0.19 12.36
N LEU A 299 3.25 -0.29 12.28
CA LEU A 299 3.55 -1.61 11.75
C LEU A 299 2.97 -2.72 12.61
N ASP A 300 2.79 -2.54 13.92
CA ASP A 300 2.30 -3.61 14.79
C ASP A 300 0.83 -3.95 14.48
N VAL A 301 -0.02 -2.94 14.22
CA VAL A 301 -1.40 -3.17 13.79
C VAL A 301 -1.53 -3.58 12.32
N SER A 302 -0.58 -3.18 11.47
CA SER A 302 -0.61 -3.49 10.04
C SER A 302 0.05 -4.84 9.68
N SER A 303 0.88 -5.39 10.58
CA SER A 303 1.77 -6.52 10.27
C SER A 303 1.10 -7.89 10.22
N SER A 304 -0.08 -8.07 10.79
CA SER A 304 -0.82 -9.35 10.69
C SER A 304 -1.28 -9.68 9.26
N MET A 305 -1.20 -8.72 8.33
CA MET A 305 -1.43 -8.93 6.89
C MET A 305 -0.16 -9.37 6.13
N ARG A 306 1.00 -9.38 6.79
CA ARG A 306 2.27 -9.79 6.20
C ARG A 306 2.37 -11.29 5.91
N GLN A 307 1.49 -12.14 6.47
CA GLN A 307 1.43 -13.55 6.08
C GLN A 307 1.01 -13.77 4.60
N MET A 308 0.67 -12.71 3.86
CA MET A 308 0.54 -12.72 2.39
C MET A 308 1.58 -11.85 1.65
N GLU A 309 2.56 -11.28 2.35
CA GLU A 309 3.65 -10.46 1.79
C GLU A 309 5.01 -11.12 2.03
N GLY A 310 5.41 -12.06 1.17
CA GLY A 310 6.80 -12.48 1.02
C GLY A 310 7.69 -11.40 0.36
N TYR A 311 7.51 -10.12 0.71
CA TYR A 311 8.13 -8.99 0.02
C TYR A 311 8.43 -7.84 0.99
N TYR A 312 9.18 -8.10 2.05
CA TYR A 312 9.92 -7.05 2.79
C TYR A 312 11.31 -7.55 3.21
N SER A 313 12.04 -8.08 2.21
CA SER A 313 13.52 -8.08 2.16
C SER A 313 14.01 -7.53 0.80
N SER A 314 13.16 -6.77 0.10
CA SER A 314 13.36 -6.40 -1.30
C SER A 314 13.18 -4.90 -1.53
N SER A 315 13.92 -4.07 -0.79
CA SER A 315 14.52 -2.88 -1.44
C SER A 315 15.92 -3.20 -2.00
N LEU A 316 16.27 -4.48 -2.01
CA LEU A 316 17.35 -5.08 -2.75
C LEU A 316 16.83 -6.41 -3.33
N TYR A 317 16.38 -6.38 -4.59
CA TYR A 317 15.94 -7.48 -5.46
C TYR A 317 14.48 -7.96 -5.48
N SER A 318 13.97 -7.99 -6.72
CA SER A 318 12.88 -8.83 -7.21
C SER A 318 13.52 -10.09 -7.81
N GLU A 319 13.38 -11.23 -7.14
CA GLU A 319 13.44 -12.52 -7.83
C GLU A 319 12.00 -12.92 -8.18
N ARG A 320 11.70 -12.92 -9.48
CA ARG A 320 10.70 -13.82 -10.06
C ARG A 320 11.43 -14.56 -11.19
N GLY A 321 11.35 -15.89 -11.18
CA GLY A 321 11.69 -16.71 -12.33
C GLY A 321 10.92 -16.21 -13.56
N ASP A 322 11.45 -16.30 -14.78
CA ASP A 322 12.44 -17.24 -15.28
C ASP A 322 13.57 -16.51 -16.03
N HIS A 323 14.77 -17.10 -15.97
CA HIS A 323 15.97 -16.77 -16.75
C HIS A 323 16.67 -15.42 -16.46
N ALA A 324 17.34 -15.33 -15.30
CA ALA A 324 18.46 -14.41 -15.12
C ALA A 324 19.65 -15.21 -14.53
N TYR A 325 20.56 -15.64 -15.39
CA TYR A 325 21.82 -16.24 -14.95
C TYR A 325 22.72 -15.10 -14.45
N CYS A 326 22.75 -14.89 -13.13
CA CYS A 326 23.85 -14.17 -12.50
C CYS A 326 25.04 -15.13 -12.45
N VAL A 327 25.95 -15.04 -13.42
CA VAL A 327 27.22 -15.74 -13.33
C VAL A 327 28.08 -14.94 -12.36
N GLN A 328 28.11 -15.38 -11.09
CA GLN A 328 29.18 -15.01 -10.18
C GLN A 328 30.48 -15.50 -10.80
N LEU A 329 31.32 -14.57 -11.24
CA LEU A 329 32.72 -14.89 -11.53
C LEU A 329 33.35 -15.20 -10.18
N ALA A 330 33.68 -16.48 -9.99
CA ALA A 330 34.35 -17.00 -8.80
C ALA A 330 35.82 -16.59 -8.77
#